data_AF-A0A523D8J8-F1
#
_entry.id   AF-A0A523D8J8-F1
#
_cell.length_a   1.000
_cell.length_b   1.000
_cell.length_c   1.000
_cell.angle_alpha   90.00
_cell.angle_beta   90.00
_cell.angle_gamma   90.00
#
_symmetry.space_group_name_H-M   'P 1'
#
loop_
_entity.id
_entity.type
_entity.pdbx_description
1 polymer ?
#
loop_
_entity_poly.entity_id
_entity_poly.type
_entity_poly.pdbx_seq_one_letter_code
_entity_poly.pdbx_strand_id
1 'polypeptide(L)' 'VYWKLLLTPDLWITPGVQFVWNPAFNPAADFVAVPQLKFRLFF' A
#
# COMPACT_ATOMS: atom_id res chain seq x y z
N VAL A 1 5.09 8.07 4.10
CA VAL A 1 6.18 7.80 3.14
C VAL A 1 5.59 7.87 1.74
N TYR A 2 5.91 8.92 0.99
CA TYR A 2 5.22 9.31 -0.25
C TYR A 2 6.17 9.13 -1.44
N TRP A 3 6.27 7.90 -1.93
CA TRP A 3 7.01 7.55 -3.14
C TRP A 3 5.98 7.43 -4.27
N LYS A 4 5.76 8.52 -5.01
CA LYS A 4 4.93 8.48 -6.22
C LYS A 4 5.85 8.36 -7.42
N LEU A 5 5.75 7.25 -8.13
CA LEU A 5 6.48 6.98 -9.36
C LEU A 5 5.57 7.24 -10.54
N LEU A 6 5.88 8.28 -11.30
CA LEU A 6 5.30 8.56 -12.62
C LEU A 6 5.95 7.57 -13.60
N LEU A 7 5.20 6.57 -14.08
CA LEU A 7 5.72 5.63 -15.09
C LEU A 7 5.40 6.10 -16.51
N THR A 8 4.19 6.60 -16.72
CA THR A 8 3.74 7.23 -17.96
C THR A 8 3.00 8.51 -17.60
N PRO A 9 2.78 9.46 -18.53
CA PRO A 9 2.05 10.70 -18.26
C PRO A 9 0.69 10.48 -17.59
N ASP A 10 0.09 9.33 -17.86
CA ASP A 10 -1.27 8.97 -17.45
C ASP A 10 -1.31 7.93 -16.31
N LEU A 11 -0.16 7.44 -15.83
CA LEU A 11 -0.10 6.39 -14.81
C LEU A 11 0.88 6.70 -13.69
N TRP A 12 0.35 6.78 -12.47
CA TRP A 12 1.16 6.84 -11.24
C TRP A 12 1.08 5.54 -10.48
N ILE A 13 2.24 5.04 -10.06
CA ILE A 13 2.38 3.94 -9.14
C ILE A 13 2.86 4.46 -7.78
N THR A 14 2.23 4.00 -6.71
CA THR A 14 2.64 4.29 -5.34
C THR A 14 2.86 2.96 -4.61
N PRO A 15 4.13 2.52 -4.45
CA PRO A 15 4.43 1.44 -3.52
C PRO A 15 4.24 1.94 -2.08
N GLY A 16 3.80 1.05 -1.21
CA GLY A 16 3.66 1.33 0.21
C GLY A 16 3.71 0.05 1.02
N VAL A 17 3.83 0.24 2.33
CA VAL A 17 3.65 -0.84 3.31
C VAL A 17 2.66 -0.32 4.34
N GLN A 18 1.68 -1.13 4.68
CA GLN A 18 0.74 -0.85 5.75
C GLN A 18 1.07 -1.75 6.93
N PHE A 19 1.18 -1.14 8.10
CA PHE A 19 1.38 -1.85 9.35
C PHE A 19 0.06 -1.87 10.10
N VAL A 20 -0.39 -3.06 10.45
CA VAL A 20 -1.64 -3.29 11.19
C VAL A 20 -1.28 -3.92 12.52
N TRP A 21 -1.57 -3.20 13.60
CA TRP A 21 -1.48 -3.70 14.97
C TRP A 21 -2.84 -4.23 15.41
N ASN A 22 -2.86 -5.38 16.07
CA ASN A 22 -4.07 -6.06 16.54
C ASN A 22 -5.16 -6.17 15.44
N PRO A 23 -4.89 -6.90 14.35
CA PRO A 23 -5.84 -7.08 13.26
C PRO A 23 -7.15 -7.69 13.78
N ALA A 24 -8.27 -7.03 13.49
CA ALA A 24 -9.57 -7.65 13.71
C ALA A 24 -9.65 -8.97 12.94
N PHE A 25 -10.23 -10.00 13.55
CA PHE A 25 -10.39 -11.37 13.01
C PHE A 25 -9.14 -12.27 12.97
N ASN A 26 -8.01 -11.89 13.57
CA ASN A 26 -6.89 -12.83 13.81
C ASN A 26 -6.37 -12.71 15.26
N PRO A 27 -6.88 -13.53 16.20
CA PRO A 27 -6.48 -13.47 17.61
C PRO A 27 -5.08 -14.05 17.89
N ALA A 28 -4.39 -14.62 16.88
CA ALA A 28 -3.09 -15.28 17.05
C ALA A 28 -1.89 -14.41 16.63
N ALA A 29 -2.13 -13.28 15.94
CA ALA A 29 -1.05 -12.42 15.45
C ALA A 29 -1.29 -10.97 15.90
N ASP A 30 -0.38 -10.44 16.71
CA ASP A 30 -0.47 -9.07 17.25
C ASP A 30 -0.08 -7.99 16.23
N PHE A 31 0.59 -8.38 15.14
CA PHE A 31 1.14 -7.46 14.15
C PHE A 31 1.20 -8.09 12.76
N VAL A 32 0.76 -7.34 11.75
CA VAL A 32 0.82 -7.74 10.34
C VAL A 32 1.35 -6.60 9.50
N ALA A 33 2.40 -6.87 8.72
CA ALA A 33 2.90 -5.98 7.69
C ALA A 33 2.33 -6.39 6.33
N VAL A 34 1.60 -5.49 5.68
CA VAL A 34 0.95 -5.72 4.39
C VAL A 34 1.66 -4.86 3.33
N PRO A 35 2.42 -5.46 2.40
CA PRO A 35 2.94 -4.73 1.25
C PRO A 35 1.78 -4.33 0.33
N GLN A 36 1.81 -3.11 -0.19
CA GLN A 36 0.77 -2.57 -1.08
C GLN A 36 1.38 -1.88 -2.29
N LEU A 37 0.74 -2.04 -3.45
CA LEU A 37 1.07 -1.33 -4.68
C LEU A 37 -0.21 -0.70 -5.23
N LYS A 38 -0.26 0.63 -5.26
CA LYS A 38 -1.43 1.38 -5.76
C LYS A 38 -1.15 1.96 -7.13
N PHE A 39 -2.08 1.76 -8.05
CA PHE A 39 -2.05 2.31 -9.40
C PHE A 39 -3.12 3.39 -9.52
N ARG A 40 -2.78 4.54 -10.11
CA ARG A 40 -3.73 5.59 -10.42
C ARG A 40 -3.56 6.00 -11.87
N LEU A 41 -4.62 5.82 -12.64
CA LEU A 41 -4.74 6.26 -14.02
C LEU A 41 -5.40 7.65 -14.07
N PHE A 42 -4.89 8.51 -14.93
CA PHE A 42 -5.45 9.82 -15.26
C PHE A 42 -5.85 9.80 -16.73
N PHE A 43 -7.01 10.36 -17.06
CA PHE A 43 -7.53 10.47 -18.42
C PHE A 43 -8.06 11.88 -18.64
#